data_AF-A0A0C9MX34-F1
#
_entry.id   AF-A0A0C9MX34-F1
#
_cell.length_a   1.000
_cell.length_b   1.000
_cell.length_c   1.000
_cell.angle_alpha   90.00
_cell.angle_beta   90.00
_cell.angle_gamma   90.00
#
_symmetry.space_group_name_H-M   'P 1'
#
loop_
_entity.id
_entity.type
_entity.pdbx_description
1 polymer ?
#
loop_
_entity_poly.entity_id
_entity_poly.type
_entity_poly.pdbx_seq_one_letter_code
_entity_poly.pdbx_strand_id
1 'polypeptide(L)'
;MTKKRRTSHTSQASTGSTVSGSSDIFLSTRTRKSISKSRRSSAVDEKPSSRRASVAAALSLLSLPSFNEQLSAAQVTNALDIHAMYKGKVDRSSRKLDYFFGEPTPVDVCISEINKEGLKAMLESKVPLCYFLYHLLDEFSSENLFFFLEVEQFEIYKKKSSRKYKEMARRIYDTYIANDSYLEINLDDRVKRHIADQMNSENAEICPSIFAEAQTCAYIMLESSFTRFLHTDVYEDMIENCGLLNIHYDKTVTSNALNYLAQYLRHQQDIVIMHSKDHGPLGDSLTEMNIKHYDLTKAVVSGLIKDLFGIDYFESCSSPSSVSSNSSSSSTKSMHLPSKKLTKRRTSIKIRENGRRISL
;
A
#
# COMPACT_ATOMS: atom_id res chain seq x y z
N MET A 1 31.14 65.71 -0.43
CA MET A 1 32.16 65.42 0.61
C MET A 1 32.49 63.94 0.58
N THR A 2 33.69 63.53 0.99
CA THR A 2 34.28 62.20 0.70
C THR A 2 34.71 61.43 1.96
N LYS A 3 34.42 60.11 2.00
CA LYS A 3 35.18 58.97 2.59
C LYS A 3 34.25 57.72 2.60
N LYS A 4 34.62 56.55 2.03
CA LYS A 4 35.63 55.53 2.44
C LYS A 4 35.23 54.82 3.75
N ARG A 5 35.37 53.48 3.92
CA ARG A 5 35.97 52.40 3.10
C ARG A 5 35.46 50.99 3.52
N ARG A 6 35.84 49.94 2.78
CA ARG A 6 35.55 48.49 3.06
C ARG A 6 36.60 47.83 4.00
N THR A 7 36.14 46.82 4.77
CA THR A 7 36.74 45.50 5.14
C THR A 7 38.26 45.29 5.35
N SER A 8 38.68 44.51 6.36
CA SER A 8 39.26 43.12 6.26
C SER A 8 40.06 42.62 7.50
N HIS A 9 40.30 41.29 7.55
CA HIS A 9 41.16 40.48 8.47
C HIS A 9 40.63 40.23 9.91
N THR A 10 40.65 39.04 10.53
CA THR A 10 41.41 37.75 10.46
C THR A 10 42.77 37.73 11.20
N SER A 11 42.88 36.94 12.28
CA SER A 11 44.09 36.18 12.71
C SER A 11 43.79 35.26 13.92
N GLN A 12 44.60 34.21 14.11
CA GLN A 12 44.49 33.18 15.16
C GLN A 12 45.62 33.29 16.21
N ALA A 13 45.49 32.56 17.34
CA ALA A 13 46.41 31.48 17.78
C ALA A 13 46.90 31.50 19.26
N SER A 14 46.92 30.28 19.86
CA SER A 14 47.78 29.75 20.96
C SER A 14 47.83 30.48 22.33
N THR A 15 48.16 29.89 23.50
CA THR A 15 48.55 28.53 23.99
C THR A 15 47.68 28.14 25.23
N GLY A 16 47.77 26.97 25.90
CA GLY A 16 48.43 25.70 25.57
C GLY A 16 49.37 25.09 26.64
N SER A 17 48.86 24.56 27.78
CA SER A 17 49.66 23.73 28.71
C SER A 17 48.84 22.74 29.57
N THR A 18 49.48 21.62 29.94
CA THR A 18 48.92 20.38 30.54
C THR A 18 49.51 20.06 31.91
N VAL A 19 48.73 19.51 32.87
CA VAL A 19 49.23 18.64 33.97
C VAL A 19 48.18 17.58 34.35
N SER A 20 48.65 16.38 34.70
CA SER A 20 47.93 15.16 35.12
C SER A 20 47.62 15.05 36.62
N GLY A 21 46.69 14.18 37.03
CA GLY A 21 46.65 13.67 38.41
C GLY A 21 45.42 12.82 38.76
N SER A 22 45.62 11.55 39.14
CA SER A 22 44.59 10.62 39.62
C SER A 22 44.49 10.60 41.15
N SER A 23 43.28 10.51 41.72
CA SER A 23 43.02 9.78 43.00
C SER A 23 41.53 9.77 43.40
N ASP A 24 40.90 8.62 43.22
CA ASP A 24 40.14 7.83 44.23
C ASP A 24 39.24 8.43 45.34
N ILE A 25 38.09 7.75 45.48
CA ILE A 25 37.34 7.37 46.70
C ILE A 25 36.63 8.47 47.52
N PHE A 26 35.29 8.34 47.65
CA PHE A 26 34.60 8.36 48.96
C PHE A 26 33.29 7.53 48.98
N LEU A 27 33.21 6.67 50.01
CA LEU A 27 32.14 5.80 50.57
C LEU A 27 30.65 6.24 50.34
N SER A 28 29.67 5.38 50.01
CA SER A 28 29.16 4.11 50.59
C SER A 28 28.05 4.25 51.66
N THR A 29 26.85 3.69 51.40
CA THR A 29 25.97 2.91 52.32
C THR A 29 24.88 2.19 51.50
N ARG A 30 24.76 0.84 51.52
CA ARG A 30 23.88 -0.02 52.37
C ARG A 30 22.36 0.28 52.20
N THR A 31 21.45 -0.67 51.97
CA THR A 31 21.43 -2.14 52.24
C THR A 31 20.58 -2.98 51.24
N ARG A 32 20.97 -4.24 50.99
CA ARG A 32 20.08 -5.34 50.53
C ARG A 32 19.30 -5.95 51.71
N LYS A 33 18.09 -6.48 51.45
CA LYS A 33 17.51 -7.65 52.16
C LYS A 33 16.77 -8.55 51.18
N SER A 34 16.59 -9.82 51.55
CA SER A 34 16.33 -10.95 50.65
C SER A 34 15.22 -11.87 51.14
N ILE A 35 14.51 -12.48 50.18
CA ILE A 35 13.95 -13.85 50.15
C ILE A 35 13.34 -14.42 51.44
N SER A 36 12.06 -14.82 51.34
CA SER A 36 11.56 -16.05 51.99
C SER A 36 10.56 -16.76 51.08
N LYS A 37 10.73 -18.08 50.92
CA LYS A 37 9.81 -18.97 50.18
C LYS A 37 8.67 -19.41 51.09
N SER A 38 7.51 -19.73 50.52
CA SER A 38 6.65 -20.79 51.06
C SER A 38 6.04 -21.61 49.92
N ARG A 39 5.87 -22.90 50.17
CA ARG A 39 5.47 -23.93 49.19
C ARG A 39 4.49 -24.85 49.91
N ARG A 40 3.25 -24.97 49.41
CA ARG A 40 2.43 -26.15 49.72
C ARG A 40 1.60 -26.56 48.52
N SER A 41 1.64 -27.85 48.26
CA SER A 41 1.10 -28.55 47.11
C SER A 41 -0.17 -29.32 47.46
N SER A 42 -1.06 -29.47 46.49
CA SER A 42 -1.92 -30.67 46.37
C SER A 42 -2.17 -30.92 44.89
N ALA A 43 -1.80 -32.10 44.41
CA ALA A 43 -2.04 -32.55 43.05
C ALA A 43 -3.32 -33.38 42.98
N VAL A 44 -3.98 -33.36 41.82
CA VAL A 44 -4.89 -34.43 41.38
C VAL A 44 -4.58 -34.68 39.90
N ASP A 45 -4.23 -35.92 39.56
CA ASP A 45 -4.09 -36.42 38.20
C ASP A 45 -5.47 -36.61 37.55
N GLU A 46 -5.57 -36.40 36.23
CA GLU A 46 -6.48 -37.10 35.31
C GLU A 46 -6.02 -36.81 33.87
N LYS A 47 -5.97 -37.84 33.01
CA LYS A 47 -5.52 -37.76 31.60
C LYS A 47 -6.74 -37.81 30.65
N PRO A 48 -6.60 -37.54 29.33
CA PRO A 48 -7.63 -36.82 28.57
C PRO A 48 -8.79 -37.72 28.14
N SER A 49 -10.01 -37.19 28.21
CA SER A 49 -11.19 -37.82 27.63
C SER A 49 -11.94 -36.91 26.64
N SER A 50 -12.27 -37.49 25.50
CA SER A 50 -13.37 -37.14 24.60
C SER A 50 -13.33 -35.84 23.79
N ARG A 51 -13.55 -36.00 22.47
CA ARG A 51 -13.79 -34.93 21.49
C ARG A 51 -15.18 -34.30 21.67
N ARG A 52 -15.38 -33.56 22.76
CA ARG A 52 -16.56 -32.69 22.99
C ARG A 52 -16.17 -31.29 23.47
N ALA A 53 -15.11 -30.73 22.87
CA ALA A 53 -14.96 -29.27 22.74
C ALA A 53 -15.98 -28.74 21.71
N SER A 54 -17.26 -29.03 21.95
CA SER A 54 -18.33 -28.95 20.96
C SER A 54 -19.19 -27.72 21.19
N VAL A 55 -19.18 -26.81 20.21
CA VAL A 55 -20.10 -25.68 20.03
C VAL A 55 -20.05 -24.60 21.12
N ALA A 56 -20.00 -24.91 22.42
CA ALA A 56 -19.94 -23.90 23.48
C ALA A 56 -18.68 -23.01 23.41
N ALA A 57 -17.51 -23.58 23.09
CA ALA A 57 -16.30 -22.80 22.87
C ALA A 57 -16.39 -21.92 21.60
N ALA A 58 -17.02 -22.42 20.53
CA ALA A 58 -17.25 -21.66 19.31
C ALA A 58 -18.28 -20.52 19.52
N LEU A 59 -19.36 -20.78 20.26
CA LEU A 59 -20.34 -19.76 20.67
C LEU A 59 -19.73 -18.74 21.63
N SER A 60 -18.77 -19.14 22.47
CA SER A 60 -18.03 -18.20 23.32
C SER A 60 -17.04 -17.33 22.53
N LEU A 61 -16.56 -17.79 21.37
CA LEU A 61 -15.79 -16.97 20.41
C LEU A 61 -16.72 -16.06 19.58
N LEU A 62 -17.92 -16.54 19.22
CA LEU A 62 -18.98 -15.70 18.62
C LEU A 62 -19.60 -14.70 19.61
N SER A 63 -19.34 -14.87 20.91
CA SER A 63 -19.72 -13.96 22.00
C SER A 63 -18.55 -13.10 22.50
N LEU A 64 -17.47 -12.99 21.71
CA LEU A 64 -16.64 -11.79 21.77
C LEU A 64 -17.56 -10.58 21.53
N PRO A 65 -17.33 -9.44 22.20
CA PRO A 65 -17.93 -8.18 21.75
C PRO A 65 -17.60 -8.01 20.27
N SER A 66 -18.57 -7.55 19.48
CA SER A 66 -18.29 -7.12 18.11
C SER A 66 -17.07 -6.21 18.15
N PHE A 67 -16.10 -6.44 17.26
CA PHE A 67 -14.82 -5.70 17.24
C PHE A 67 -15.00 -4.18 17.01
N ASN A 68 -16.25 -3.74 16.84
CA ASN A 68 -16.72 -2.38 16.70
C ASN A 68 -17.22 -1.74 18.02
N GLU A 69 -16.84 -2.25 19.21
CA GLU A 69 -17.22 -1.66 20.50
C GLU A 69 -16.45 -0.35 20.78
N GLN A 70 -16.98 0.75 20.23
CA GLN A 70 -16.74 2.14 20.62
C GLN A 70 -15.31 2.69 20.43
N LEU A 71 -14.80 2.69 19.20
CA LEU A 71 -14.15 3.91 18.72
C LEU A 71 -15.25 4.96 18.50
N SER A 72 -15.18 6.09 19.21
CA SER A 72 -16.16 7.16 19.03
C SER A 72 -16.06 7.71 17.61
N ALA A 73 -17.18 8.07 16.98
CA ALA A 73 -17.19 8.59 15.61
C ALA A 73 -16.19 9.75 15.40
N ALA A 74 -15.99 10.58 16.44
CA ALA A 74 -14.97 11.64 16.44
C ALA A 74 -13.52 11.13 16.36
N GLN A 75 -13.17 10.02 17.04
CA GLN A 75 -11.85 9.40 16.89
C GLN A 75 -11.62 8.90 15.47
N VAL A 76 -12.65 8.38 14.81
CA VAL A 76 -12.51 7.83 13.45
C VAL A 76 -12.48 8.92 12.37
N THR A 77 -13.29 9.97 12.49
CA THR A 77 -13.17 11.14 11.59
C THR A 77 -11.82 11.81 11.75
N ASN A 78 -11.29 11.89 12.99
CA ASN A 78 -9.94 12.39 13.23
C ASN A 78 -8.87 11.52 12.52
N ALA A 79 -9.04 10.20 12.41
CA ALA A 79 -8.09 9.33 11.74
C ALA A 79 -8.01 9.61 10.23
N LEU A 80 -9.16 9.77 9.55
CA LEU A 80 -9.20 10.19 8.14
C LEU A 80 -8.66 11.62 7.95
N ASP A 81 -9.00 12.57 8.84
CA ASP A 81 -8.46 13.92 8.78
C ASP A 81 -6.93 13.93 8.94
N ILE A 82 -6.38 13.09 9.83
CA ILE A 82 -4.93 12.91 10.02
C ILE A 82 -4.29 12.31 8.76
N HIS A 83 -4.92 11.35 8.10
CA HIS A 83 -4.47 10.80 6.81
C HIS A 83 -4.48 11.87 5.72
N ALA A 84 -5.58 12.60 5.55
CA ALA A 84 -5.69 13.70 4.59
C ALA A 84 -4.66 14.83 4.85
N MET A 85 -4.38 15.14 6.12
CA MET A 85 -3.31 16.08 6.50
C MET A 85 -1.92 15.55 6.15
N TYR A 86 -1.67 14.25 6.33
CA TYR A 86 -0.42 13.60 5.96
C TYR A 86 -0.22 13.59 4.44
N LYS A 87 -1.19 13.06 3.69
CA LYS A 87 -1.23 13.10 2.22
C LYS A 87 -0.96 14.51 1.70
N GLY A 88 -1.69 15.51 2.19
CA GLY A 88 -1.49 16.91 1.83
C GLY A 88 -0.11 17.50 2.18
N LYS A 89 0.62 16.95 3.17
CA LYS A 89 2.01 17.32 3.51
C LYS A 89 3.01 16.64 2.57
N VAL A 90 2.83 15.36 2.25
CA VAL A 90 3.62 14.62 1.25
C VAL A 90 3.51 15.31 -0.10
N ASP A 91 2.29 15.59 -0.54
CA ASP A 91 1.97 16.25 -1.81
C ASP A 91 2.63 17.64 -1.95
N ARG A 92 2.61 18.45 -0.87
CA ARG A 92 3.31 19.75 -0.78
C ARG A 92 4.84 19.61 -0.76
N SER A 93 5.36 18.46 -0.38
CA SER A 93 6.80 18.19 -0.35
C SER A 93 7.27 17.70 -1.72
N SER A 94 6.55 16.76 -2.34
CA SER A 94 6.78 16.29 -3.70
C SER A 94 6.84 17.45 -4.71
N ARG A 95 5.82 18.31 -4.73
CA ARG A 95 5.79 19.50 -5.63
C ARG A 95 6.94 20.49 -5.43
N LYS A 96 7.58 20.51 -4.25
CA LYS A 96 8.80 21.32 -4.01
C LYS A 96 10.05 20.64 -4.57
N LEU A 97 10.13 19.31 -4.48
CA LEU A 97 11.19 18.52 -5.10
C LEU A 97 11.08 18.63 -6.63
N ASP A 98 9.89 18.45 -7.20
CA ASP A 98 9.62 18.63 -8.63
C ASP A 98 10.02 20.03 -9.12
N TYR A 99 9.72 21.08 -8.34
CA TYR A 99 10.13 22.45 -8.65
C TYR A 99 11.65 22.66 -8.56
N PHE A 100 12.34 21.95 -7.67
CA PHE A 100 13.78 22.08 -7.44
C PHE A 100 14.62 21.27 -8.44
N PHE A 101 14.18 20.07 -8.79
CA PHE A 101 14.89 19.15 -9.69
C PHE A 101 14.41 19.23 -11.15
N GLY A 102 13.19 19.73 -11.41
CA GLY A 102 12.63 19.90 -12.76
C GLY A 102 12.03 18.63 -13.37
N GLU A 103 12.18 17.48 -12.71
CA GLU A 103 11.59 16.19 -13.10
C GLU A 103 10.81 15.60 -11.91
N PRO A 104 9.70 14.87 -12.16
CA PRO A 104 8.94 14.22 -11.09
C PRO A 104 9.78 13.10 -10.48
N THR A 105 10.32 13.33 -9.29
CA THR A 105 11.18 12.34 -8.62
C THR A 105 10.32 11.16 -8.15
N PRO A 106 10.60 9.90 -8.56
CA PRO A 106 9.86 8.73 -8.10
C PRO A 106 10.29 8.36 -6.68
N VAL A 107 9.84 9.18 -5.73
CA VAL A 107 10.03 9.01 -4.29
C VAL A 107 8.87 8.16 -3.76
N ASP A 108 9.20 7.01 -3.21
CA ASP A 108 8.31 6.16 -2.43
C ASP A 108 8.54 6.41 -0.92
N VAL A 109 7.60 5.99 -0.08
CA VAL A 109 7.69 6.16 1.37
C VAL A 109 8.67 5.12 1.95
N CYS A 110 9.61 5.59 2.78
CA CYS A 110 10.54 4.70 3.47
C CYS A 110 9.91 4.04 4.71
N ILE A 111 10.38 2.85 5.08
CA ILE A 111 9.83 2.09 6.21
C ILE A 111 9.99 2.85 7.54
N SER A 112 11.06 3.62 7.73
CA SER A 112 11.22 4.48 8.92
C SER A 112 10.12 5.55 9.05
N GLU A 113 9.56 6.03 7.93
CA GLU A 113 8.40 6.92 7.96
C GLU A 113 7.10 6.15 8.21
N ILE A 114 6.92 4.97 7.62
CA ILE A 114 5.80 4.05 7.92
C ILE A 114 5.75 3.73 9.42
N ASN A 115 6.88 3.39 10.03
CA ASN A 115 6.96 3.00 11.44
C ASN A 115 6.71 4.18 12.40
N LYS A 116 6.84 5.42 11.92
CA LYS A 116 6.61 6.63 12.69
C LYS A 116 5.20 7.17 12.52
N GLU A 117 4.69 7.15 11.29
CA GLU A 117 3.44 7.81 10.92
C GLU A 117 2.26 6.82 10.84
N GLY A 118 2.52 5.52 10.73
CA GLY A 118 1.54 4.44 10.76
C GLY A 118 0.88 4.15 9.41
N LEU A 119 -0.34 3.61 9.44
CA LEU A 119 -1.11 3.21 8.25
C LEU A 119 -1.17 4.30 7.18
N LYS A 120 -1.36 5.58 7.56
CA LYS A 120 -1.39 6.71 6.62
C LYS A 120 -0.15 6.83 5.73
N ALA A 121 1.02 6.42 6.23
CA ALA A 121 2.26 6.40 5.44
C ALA A 121 2.40 5.10 4.62
N MET A 122 1.84 3.98 5.09
CA MET A 122 1.72 2.76 4.29
C MET A 122 0.82 2.96 3.06
N LEU A 123 -0.32 3.65 3.22
CA LEU A 123 -1.30 3.87 2.15
C LEU A 123 -0.80 4.81 1.03
N GLU A 124 0.14 5.71 1.31
CA GLU A 124 0.80 6.56 0.29
C GLU A 124 2.03 5.89 -0.35
N SER A 125 2.41 4.69 0.10
CA SER A 125 3.57 3.96 -0.43
C SER A 125 3.20 3.09 -1.64
N LYS A 126 4.19 2.63 -2.41
CA LYS A 126 3.99 1.76 -3.58
C LYS A 126 4.52 0.35 -3.36
N VAL A 127 5.82 0.22 -3.09
CA VAL A 127 6.45 -1.09 -2.89
C VAL A 127 6.10 -1.67 -1.51
N PRO A 128 6.16 -0.93 -0.38
CA PRO A 128 5.69 -1.44 0.91
C PRO A 128 4.20 -1.83 0.88
N LEU A 129 3.36 -1.04 0.19
CA LEU A 129 1.94 -1.33 0.00
C LEU A 129 1.67 -2.69 -0.67
N CYS A 130 2.59 -3.20 -1.51
CA CYS A 130 2.45 -4.53 -2.10
C CYS A 130 2.58 -5.67 -1.06
N TYR A 131 3.44 -5.51 -0.05
CA TYR A 131 3.57 -6.46 1.06
C TYR A 131 2.35 -6.40 1.99
N PHE A 132 1.87 -5.19 2.29
CA PHE A 132 0.65 -5.03 3.08
C PHE A 132 -0.59 -5.57 2.34
N LEU A 133 -0.69 -5.37 1.03
CA LEU A 133 -1.74 -5.97 0.20
C LEU A 133 -1.67 -7.50 0.20
N TYR A 134 -0.48 -8.10 0.12
CA TYR A 134 -0.35 -9.55 0.26
C TYR A 134 -0.89 -10.04 1.62
N HIS A 135 -0.54 -9.36 2.71
CA HIS A 135 -1.05 -9.67 4.05
C HIS A 135 -2.58 -9.57 4.13
N LEU A 136 -3.17 -8.51 3.56
CA LEU A 136 -4.63 -8.35 3.51
C LEU A 136 -5.33 -9.41 2.64
N LEU A 137 -4.67 -9.90 1.58
CA LEU A 137 -5.17 -11.00 0.76
C LEU A 137 -5.15 -12.33 1.53
N ASP A 138 -4.06 -12.61 2.25
CA ASP A 138 -3.90 -13.81 3.09
C ASP A 138 -4.86 -13.82 4.31
N GLU A 139 -5.15 -12.64 4.88
CA GLU A 139 -6.16 -12.46 5.94
C GLU A 139 -7.61 -12.29 5.42
N PHE A 140 -7.88 -12.43 4.12
CA PHE A 140 -9.22 -12.24 3.51
C PHE A 140 -9.89 -10.90 3.88
N SER A 141 -9.12 -9.80 3.86
CA SER A 141 -9.57 -8.44 4.21
C SER A 141 -9.16 -7.35 3.20
N SER A 142 -8.71 -7.76 2.01
CA SER A 142 -8.21 -6.87 0.94
C SER A 142 -9.25 -5.91 0.36
N GLU A 143 -10.53 -6.24 0.44
CA GLU A 143 -11.67 -5.44 -0.02
C GLU A 143 -11.72 -4.06 0.68
N ASN A 144 -11.29 -3.98 1.94
CA ASN A 144 -11.19 -2.71 2.68
C ASN A 144 -10.16 -1.76 2.03
N LEU A 145 -9.03 -2.28 1.54
CA LEU A 145 -8.00 -1.47 0.87
C LEU A 145 -8.45 -1.05 -0.52
N PHE A 146 -9.04 -1.97 -1.28
CA PHE A 146 -9.56 -1.68 -2.62
C PHE A 146 -10.64 -0.60 -2.57
N PHE A 147 -11.62 -0.73 -1.68
CA PHE A 147 -12.64 0.27 -1.44
C PHE A 147 -12.03 1.62 -1.02
N PHE A 148 -11.11 1.62 -0.05
CA PHE A 148 -10.49 2.86 0.44
C PHE A 148 -9.80 3.64 -0.67
N LEU A 149 -8.98 2.98 -1.50
CA LEU A 149 -8.27 3.59 -2.62
C LEU A 149 -9.22 4.07 -3.73
N GLU A 150 -10.31 3.33 -3.99
CA GLU A 150 -11.32 3.77 -4.95
C GLU A 150 -12.08 5.02 -4.50
N VAL A 151 -12.41 5.12 -3.21
CA VAL A 151 -13.06 6.32 -2.64
C VAL A 151 -12.13 7.53 -2.72
N GLU A 152 -10.83 7.39 -2.42
CA GLU A 152 -9.86 8.48 -2.63
C GLU A 152 -9.83 8.96 -4.10
N GLN A 153 -9.78 8.02 -5.06
CA GLN A 153 -9.83 8.38 -6.48
C GLN A 153 -11.15 9.09 -6.85
N PHE A 154 -12.28 8.65 -6.30
CA PHE A 154 -13.59 9.25 -6.50
C PHE A 154 -13.66 10.69 -5.99
N GLU A 155 -13.17 10.97 -4.79
CA GLU A 155 -13.12 12.33 -4.24
C GLU A 155 -12.26 13.28 -5.09
N ILE A 156 -11.14 12.80 -5.63
CA ILE A 156 -10.31 13.55 -6.59
C ILE A 156 -11.08 13.76 -7.91
N TYR A 157 -11.85 12.78 -8.36
CA TYR A 157 -12.61 12.82 -9.62
C TYR A 157 -13.79 13.79 -9.60
N LYS A 158 -14.30 14.18 -8.41
CA LYS A 158 -15.38 15.17 -8.18
C LYS A 158 -15.32 16.41 -9.08
N LYS A 159 -14.11 16.88 -9.42
CA LYS A 159 -13.87 18.11 -10.21
C LYS A 159 -13.97 17.90 -11.74
N LYS A 160 -14.36 16.72 -12.20
CA LYS A 160 -14.44 16.32 -13.63
C LYS A 160 -15.91 16.17 -14.08
N SER A 161 -16.16 15.39 -15.13
CA SER A 161 -17.49 15.22 -15.72
C SER A 161 -18.48 14.55 -14.77
N SER A 162 -19.61 15.22 -14.49
CA SER A 162 -20.70 14.72 -13.63
C SER A 162 -21.20 13.33 -14.03
N ARG A 163 -21.29 13.01 -15.34
CA ARG A 163 -21.71 11.68 -15.80
C ARG A 163 -20.73 10.59 -15.36
N LYS A 164 -19.43 10.77 -15.64
CA LYS A 164 -18.39 9.80 -15.24
C LYS A 164 -18.27 9.66 -13.73
N TYR A 165 -18.51 10.75 -13.00
CA TYR A 165 -18.58 10.75 -11.55
C TYR A 165 -19.76 9.89 -11.03
N LYS A 166 -20.95 10.01 -11.63
CA LYS A 166 -22.10 9.12 -11.31
C LYS A 166 -21.84 7.66 -11.67
N GLU A 167 -21.23 7.40 -12.82
CA GLU A 167 -20.83 6.05 -13.25
C GLU A 167 -19.82 5.43 -12.26
N MET A 168 -18.84 6.21 -11.78
CA MET A 168 -17.87 5.76 -10.77
C MET A 168 -18.50 5.50 -9.39
N ALA A 169 -19.39 6.38 -8.92
CA ALA A 169 -20.13 6.15 -7.67
C ALA A 169 -20.94 4.85 -7.71
N ARG A 170 -21.62 4.59 -8.84
CA ARG A 170 -22.39 3.34 -9.01
C ARG A 170 -21.49 2.12 -9.02
N ARG A 171 -20.34 2.16 -9.71
CA ARG A 171 -19.35 1.07 -9.65
C ARG A 171 -18.87 0.79 -8.22
N ILE A 172 -18.53 1.83 -7.44
CA ILE A 172 -18.11 1.67 -6.04
C ILE A 172 -19.22 1.04 -5.20
N TYR A 173 -20.46 1.50 -5.35
CA TYR A 173 -21.61 0.91 -4.67
C TYR A 173 -21.80 -0.57 -5.04
N ASP A 174 -21.88 -0.90 -6.33
CA ASP A 174 -22.10 -2.26 -6.82
C ASP A 174 -20.96 -3.23 -6.42
N THR A 175 -19.72 -2.74 -6.30
CA THR A 175 -18.54 -3.57 -6.02
C THR A 175 -18.30 -3.81 -4.53
N TYR A 176 -18.65 -2.85 -3.65
CA TYR A 176 -18.25 -2.91 -2.22
C TYR A 176 -19.39 -2.70 -1.21
N ILE A 177 -20.55 -2.15 -1.62
CA ILE A 177 -21.63 -1.75 -0.69
C ILE A 177 -22.93 -2.53 -0.93
N ALA A 178 -23.20 -2.92 -2.18
CA ALA A 178 -24.36 -3.71 -2.54
C ALA A 178 -24.30 -5.09 -1.87
N ASN A 179 -25.45 -5.55 -1.37
CA ASN A 179 -25.61 -6.89 -0.81
C ASN A 179 -25.20 -7.96 -1.84
N ASP A 180 -24.61 -9.05 -1.35
CA ASP A 180 -24.19 -10.21 -2.15
C ASP A 180 -23.04 -9.90 -3.13
N SER A 181 -22.35 -8.75 -2.95
CA SER A 181 -21.19 -8.40 -3.78
C SER A 181 -19.94 -9.18 -3.35
N TYR A 182 -19.16 -9.66 -4.31
CA TYR A 182 -17.99 -10.51 -4.03
C TYR A 182 -16.86 -9.78 -3.28
N LEU A 183 -16.89 -8.45 -3.19
CA LEU A 183 -15.98 -7.62 -2.38
C LEU A 183 -16.76 -6.72 -1.41
N GLU A 184 -17.93 -7.16 -0.95
CA GLU A 184 -18.75 -6.43 0.04
C GLU A 184 -17.96 -6.15 1.34
N ILE A 185 -17.77 -4.87 1.67
CA ILE A 185 -17.04 -4.47 2.88
C ILE A 185 -17.94 -4.58 4.12
N ASN A 186 -17.34 -4.94 5.26
CA ASN A 186 -18.06 -5.10 6.52
C ASN A 186 -18.52 -3.73 7.07
N LEU A 187 -19.82 -3.45 6.96
CA LEU A 187 -20.46 -2.20 7.38
C LEU A 187 -21.77 -2.47 8.11
N ASP A 188 -22.10 -1.62 9.08
CA ASP A 188 -23.42 -1.59 9.72
C ASP A 188 -24.53 -1.34 8.68
N ASP A 189 -25.66 -2.05 8.79
CA ASP A 189 -26.84 -1.90 7.91
C ASP A 189 -27.35 -0.46 7.78
N ARG A 190 -27.11 0.39 8.80
CA ARG A 190 -27.44 1.82 8.75
C ARG A 190 -26.68 2.53 7.62
N VAL A 191 -25.38 2.26 7.51
CA VAL A 191 -24.48 2.90 6.54
C VAL A 191 -24.81 2.40 5.13
N LYS A 192 -24.97 1.08 4.97
CA LYS A 192 -25.38 0.47 3.69
C LYS A 192 -26.70 1.07 3.17
N ARG A 193 -27.73 1.14 4.02
CA ARG A 193 -29.04 1.76 3.65
C ARG A 193 -28.90 3.24 3.31
N HIS A 194 -28.15 4.02 4.09
CA HIS A 194 -27.95 5.44 3.80
C HIS A 194 -27.32 5.68 2.41
N ILE A 195 -26.32 4.86 2.04
CA ILE A 195 -25.69 4.93 0.72
C ILE A 195 -26.67 4.46 -0.36
N ALA A 196 -27.37 3.35 -0.14
CA ALA A 196 -28.36 2.81 -1.09
C ALA A 196 -29.48 3.82 -1.43
N ASP A 197 -30.03 4.50 -0.41
CA ASP A 197 -31.09 5.51 -0.59
C ASP A 197 -30.60 6.69 -1.46
N GLN A 198 -29.36 7.12 -1.29
CA GLN A 198 -28.75 8.14 -2.15
C GLN A 198 -28.46 7.62 -3.57
N MET A 199 -28.00 6.37 -3.71
CA MET A 199 -27.68 5.77 -5.00
C MET A 199 -28.90 5.45 -5.87
N ASN A 200 -30.05 5.21 -5.25
CA ASN A 200 -31.35 4.98 -5.90
C ASN A 200 -32.08 6.28 -6.28
N SER A 201 -31.63 7.44 -5.79
CA SER A 201 -32.24 8.73 -6.08
C SER A 201 -31.84 9.26 -7.47
N GLU A 202 -32.48 8.74 -8.53
CA GLU A 202 -32.10 8.95 -9.95
C GLU A 202 -31.84 10.43 -10.34
N ASN A 203 -32.66 11.35 -9.80
CA ASN A 203 -32.61 12.78 -10.10
C ASN A 203 -31.73 13.61 -9.15
N ALA A 204 -31.14 13.01 -8.11
CA ALA A 204 -30.27 13.72 -7.17
C ALA A 204 -28.87 13.96 -7.75
N GLU A 205 -28.19 15.01 -7.27
CA GLU A 205 -26.74 15.11 -7.38
C GLU A 205 -26.12 14.19 -6.32
N ILE A 206 -25.12 13.37 -6.70
CA ILE A 206 -24.50 12.44 -5.76
C ILE A 206 -23.68 13.25 -4.75
N CYS A 207 -23.96 13.04 -3.47
CA CYS A 207 -23.26 13.73 -2.39
C CYS A 207 -21.75 13.40 -2.47
N PRO A 208 -20.86 14.40 -2.47
CA PRO A 208 -19.44 14.12 -2.58
C PRO A 208 -18.82 13.31 -1.45
N SER A 209 -19.45 13.34 -0.27
CA SER A 209 -19.09 12.57 0.91
C SER A 209 -20.01 11.36 1.14
N ILE A 210 -20.70 10.86 0.10
CA ILE A 210 -21.61 9.70 0.19
C ILE A 210 -20.92 8.47 0.82
N PHE A 211 -19.65 8.25 0.50
CA PHE A 211 -18.87 7.11 1.02
C PHE A 211 -18.08 7.43 2.30
N ALA A 212 -18.15 8.64 2.85
CA ALA A 212 -17.26 9.07 3.94
C ALA A 212 -17.41 8.19 5.21
N GLU A 213 -18.63 7.86 5.62
CA GLU A 213 -18.88 6.97 6.77
C GLU A 213 -18.40 5.53 6.50
N ALA A 214 -18.54 5.03 5.28
CA ALA A 214 -18.02 3.71 4.89
C ALA A 214 -16.48 3.68 4.81
N GLN A 215 -15.85 4.74 4.27
CA GLN A 215 -14.39 4.88 4.21
C GLN A 215 -13.77 4.98 5.61
N THR A 216 -14.50 5.63 6.52
CA THR A 216 -14.19 5.72 7.95
C THR A 216 -14.14 4.33 8.59
N CYS A 217 -15.14 3.47 8.32
CA CYS A 217 -15.12 2.07 8.78
C CYS A 217 -13.99 1.24 8.13
N ALA A 218 -13.80 1.35 6.81
CA ALA A 218 -12.74 0.62 6.10
C ALA A 218 -11.33 0.98 6.63
N TYR A 219 -11.08 2.26 6.97
CA TYR A 219 -9.82 2.68 7.57
C TYR A 219 -9.57 2.02 8.95
N ILE A 220 -10.59 1.86 9.81
CA ILE A 220 -10.43 1.11 11.08
C ILE A 220 -10.04 -0.34 10.81
N MET A 221 -10.72 -1.00 9.86
CA MET A 221 -10.42 -2.38 9.50
C MET A 221 -8.98 -2.53 9.00
N LEU A 222 -8.52 -1.58 8.19
CA LEU A 222 -7.12 -1.50 7.75
C LEU A 222 -6.14 -1.21 8.90
N GLU A 223 -6.50 -0.38 9.88
CA GLU A 223 -5.62 -0.05 11.03
C GLU A 223 -5.47 -1.25 11.99
N SER A 224 -6.54 -2.02 12.17
CA SER A 224 -6.53 -3.32 12.83
C SER A 224 -5.62 -4.32 12.11
N SER A 225 -5.76 -4.45 10.78
CA SER A 225 -4.93 -5.35 9.96
C SER A 225 -3.47 -4.91 9.87
N PHE A 226 -3.20 -3.60 9.80
CA PHE A 226 -1.85 -3.04 9.84
C PHE A 226 -1.15 -3.34 11.17
N THR A 227 -1.88 -3.27 12.30
CA THR A 227 -1.34 -3.63 13.60
C THR A 227 -0.91 -5.10 13.67
N ARG A 228 -1.62 -6.01 12.98
CA ARG A 228 -1.21 -7.42 12.84
C ARG A 228 -0.03 -7.58 11.89
N PHE A 229 -0.06 -6.90 10.74
CA PHE A 229 1.00 -6.93 9.72
C PHE A 229 2.40 -6.66 10.29
N LEU A 230 2.54 -5.67 11.19
CA LEU A 230 3.79 -5.33 11.90
C LEU A 230 4.42 -6.46 12.73
N HIS A 231 3.72 -7.59 12.89
CA HIS A 231 4.17 -8.77 13.63
C HIS A 231 4.25 -10.04 12.75
N THR A 232 4.27 -9.88 11.42
CA THR A 232 4.37 -10.99 10.46
C THR A 232 5.75 -11.10 9.83
N ASP A 233 6.12 -12.30 9.42
CA ASP A 233 7.36 -12.55 8.66
C ASP A 233 7.39 -11.73 7.35
N VAL A 234 6.23 -11.49 6.73
CA VAL A 234 6.08 -10.64 5.51
C VAL A 234 6.54 -9.19 5.75
N TYR A 235 6.37 -8.67 6.97
CA TYR A 235 6.83 -7.32 7.33
C TYR A 235 8.34 -7.29 7.60
N GLU A 236 8.92 -8.35 8.15
CA GLU A 236 10.38 -8.48 8.27
C GLU A 236 11.04 -8.66 6.89
N ASP A 237 10.45 -9.49 6.01
CA ASP A 237 10.83 -9.62 4.60
C ASP A 237 10.78 -8.26 3.88
N MET A 238 9.74 -7.46 4.14
CA MET A 238 9.61 -6.10 3.62
C MET A 238 10.75 -5.21 4.13
N ILE A 239 11.11 -5.28 5.42
CA ILE A 239 12.25 -4.54 5.98
C ILE A 239 13.57 -4.94 5.31
N GLU A 240 13.83 -6.23 5.13
CA GLU A 240 15.06 -6.73 4.51
C GLU A 240 15.16 -6.32 3.02
N ASN A 241 14.09 -6.53 2.25
CA ASN A 241 14.07 -6.25 0.82
C ASN A 241 14.08 -4.74 0.50
N CYS A 242 13.30 -3.94 1.22
CA CYS A 242 13.17 -2.52 0.94
C CYS A 242 14.25 -1.70 1.65
N GLY A 243 14.62 -2.03 2.90
CA GLY A 243 15.53 -1.25 3.73
C GLY A 243 14.89 -0.02 4.39
N LEU A 244 15.31 0.29 5.62
CA LEU A 244 14.61 1.24 6.50
C LEU A 244 14.50 2.69 5.98
N LEU A 245 15.49 3.17 5.23
CA LEU A 245 15.60 4.57 4.79
C LEU A 245 15.53 4.74 3.27
N ASN A 246 15.30 3.66 2.54
CA ASN A 246 15.23 3.72 1.09
C ASN A 246 13.91 4.34 0.65
N ILE A 247 14.00 5.26 -0.30
CA ILE A 247 12.87 5.97 -0.93
C ILE A 247 12.81 5.75 -2.45
N HIS A 248 13.78 5.01 -2.99
CA HIS A 248 13.88 4.63 -4.38
C HIS A 248 14.19 3.14 -4.43
N TYR A 249 13.31 2.37 -5.07
CA TYR A 249 13.41 0.93 -5.15
C TYR A 249 13.80 0.50 -6.56
N ASP A 250 14.85 -0.30 -6.67
CA ASP A 250 15.27 -0.88 -7.94
C ASP A 250 14.27 -1.94 -8.41
N LYS A 251 14.28 -2.21 -9.72
CA LYS A 251 13.37 -3.19 -10.36
C LYS A 251 13.39 -4.58 -9.69
N THR A 252 14.51 -4.95 -9.08
CA THR A 252 14.64 -6.20 -8.30
C THR A 252 13.74 -6.18 -7.05
N VAL A 253 13.83 -5.12 -6.23
CA VAL A 253 13.03 -4.95 -5.01
C VAL A 253 11.53 -4.89 -5.35
N THR A 254 11.16 -4.15 -6.40
CA THR A 254 9.78 -4.14 -6.92
C THR A 254 9.35 -5.53 -7.39
N SER A 255 10.21 -6.27 -8.10
CA SER A 255 9.88 -7.63 -8.57
C SER A 255 9.70 -8.63 -7.42
N ASN A 256 10.47 -8.50 -6.33
CA ASN A 256 10.31 -9.31 -5.13
C ASN A 256 8.92 -9.06 -4.51
N ALA A 257 8.55 -7.80 -4.30
CA ALA A 257 7.23 -7.42 -3.76
C ALA A 257 6.07 -7.91 -4.63
N LEU A 258 6.17 -7.76 -5.96
CA LEU A 258 5.15 -8.26 -6.90
C LEU A 258 5.08 -9.79 -6.96
N ASN A 259 6.17 -10.50 -6.63
CA ASN A 259 6.15 -11.97 -6.58
C ASN A 259 5.30 -12.52 -5.41
N TYR A 260 5.19 -11.82 -4.26
CA TYR A 260 4.26 -12.22 -3.19
C TYR A 260 2.81 -12.27 -3.72
N LEU A 261 2.37 -11.19 -4.36
CA LEU A 261 1.05 -11.09 -4.99
C LEU A 261 0.86 -12.15 -6.10
N ALA A 262 1.88 -12.40 -6.91
CA ALA A 262 1.84 -13.44 -7.94
C ALA A 262 1.78 -14.87 -7.36
N GLN A 263 2.46 -15.12 -6.25
CA GLN A 263 2.44 -16.41 -5.56
C GLN A 263 1.06 -16.67 -4.93
N TYR A 264 0.48 -15.67 -4.27
CA TYR A 264 -0.89 -15.74 -3.77
C TYR A 264 -1.89 -16.06 -4.90
N LEU A 265 -1.86 -15.29 -6.00
CA LEU A 265 -2.79 -15.46 -7.12
C LEU A 265 -2.61 -16.80 -7.87
N ARG A 266 -1.41 -17.39 -7.87
CA ARG A 266 -1.19 -18.77 -8.36
C ARG A 266 -1.80 -19.80 -7.40
N HIS A 267 -1.53 -19.68 -6.10
CA HIS A 267 -2.04 -20.62 -5.10
C HIS A 267 -3.58 -20.65 -5.06
N GLN A 268 -4.23 -19.48 -5.09
CA GLN A 268 -5.69 -19.38 -5.17
C GLN A 268 -6.23 -19.97 -6.49
N GLN A 269 -5.54 -19.80 -7.61
CA GLN A 269 -5.92 -20.42 -8.88
C GLN A 269 -5.89 -21.96 -8.80
N ASP A 270 -4.87 -22.52 -8.16
CA ASP A 270 -4.76 -23.97 -7.96
C ASP A 270 -5.90 -24.50 -7.07
N ILE A 271 -6.24 -23.80 -5.98
CA ILE A 271 -7.38 -24.14 -5.11
C ILE A 271 -8.69 -24.16 -5.91
N VAL A 272 -8.95 -23.11 -6.69
CA VAL A 272 -10.14 -23.00 -7.55
C VAL A 272 -10.21 -24.13 -8.59
N ILE A 273 -9.08 -24.45 -9.24
CA ILE A 273 -8.98 -25.55 -10.21
C ILE A 273 -9.20 -26.93 -9.56
N MET A 274 -8.76 -27.14 -8.31
CA MET A 274 -9.00 -28.40 -7.61
C MET A 274 -10.48 -28.59 -7.28
N HIS A 275 -11.15 -27.57 -6.72
CA HIS A 275 -12.56 -27.67 -6.34
C HIS A 275 -13.54 -27.75 -7.53
N SER A 276 -13.19 -27.21 -8.70
CA SER A 276 -13.97 -27.35 -9.94
C SER A 276 -14.15 -28.79 -10.48
N LYS A 277 -13.55 -29.79 -9.83
CA LYS A 277 -13.63 -31.22 -10.22
C LYS A 277 -14.60 -32.03 -9.36
N ASP A 278 -15.12 -31.47 -8.27
CA ASP A 278 -16.04 -32.15 -7.36
C ASP A 278 -17.50 -31.90 -7.79
N HIS A 279 -18.04 -32.78 -8.64
CA HIS A 279 -19.40 -32.66 -9.19
C HIS A 279 -20.50 -32.92 -8.14
N GLY A 280 -21.03 -31.85 -7.56
CA GLY A 280 -22.18 -31.91 -6.65
C GLY A 280 -22.92 -30.57 -6.61
N PRO A 281 -24.26 -30.55 -6.60
CA PRO A 281 -25.05 -29.34 -6.89
C PRO A 281 -24.90 -28.20 -5.87
N LEU A 282 -24.44 -28.49 -4.65
CA LEU A 282 -24.05 -27.47 -3.65
C LEU A 282 -22.59 -27.02 -3.80
N GLY A 283 -21.72 -27.90 -4.29
CA GLY A 283 -20.32 -27.59 -4.61
C GLY A 283 -20.18 -26.71 -5.84
N ASP A 284 -21.02 -26.94 -6.86
CA ASP A 284 -21.01 -26.15 -8.11
C ASP A 284 -21.26 -24.65 -7.84
N SER A 285 -22.27 -24.31 -7.02
CA SER A 285 -22.61 -22.93 -6.67
C SER A 285 -21.53 -22.25 -5.81
N LEU A 286 -21.00 -22.94 -4.80
CA LEU A 286 -19.90 -22.42 -3.98
C LEU A 286 -18.62 -22.23 -4.80
N THR A 287 -18.36 -23.12 -5.74
CA THR A 287 -17.20 -23.02 -6.64
C THR A 287 -17.37 -21.87 -7.63
N GLU A 288 -18.57 -21.65 -8.18
CA GLU A 288 -18.86 -20.48 -9.03
C GLU A 288 -18.67 -19.16 -8.27
N MET A 289 -19.10 -19.09 -7.00
CA MET A 289 -18.87 -17.94 -6.12
C MET A 289 -17.37 -17.69 -5.91
N ASN A 290 -16.60 -18.73 -5.61
CA ASN A 290 -15.16 -18.64 -5.39
C ASN A 290 -14.39 -18.25 -6.67
N ILE A 291 -14.79 -18.76 -7.84
CA ILE A 291 -14.24 -18.36 -9.14
C ILE A 291 -14.45 -16.86 -9.36
N LYS A 292 -15.69 -16.36 -9.19
CA LYS A 292 -16.00 -14.94 -9.42
C LYS A 292 -15.29 -14.01 -8.44
N HIS A 293 -15.18 -14.40 -7.17
CA HIS A 293 -14.37 -13.66 -6.19
C HIS A 293 -12.89 -13.64 -6.61
N TYR A 294 -12.31 -14.78 -7.00
CA TYR A 294 -10.93 -14.85 -7.48
C TYR A 294 -10.69 -13.95 -8.71
N ASP A 295 -11.55 -14.03 -9.73
CA ASP A 295 -11.41 -13.26 -10.96
C ASP A 295 -11.52 -11.75 -10.71
N LEU A 296 -12.44 -11.34 -9.83
CA LEU A 296 -12.61 -9.93 -9.44
C LEU A 296 -11.38 -9.43 -8.65
N THR A 297 -10.95 -10.16 -7.62
CA THR A 297 -9.75 -9.84 -6.83
C THR A 297 -8.51 -9.76 -7.73
N LYS A 298 -8.33 -10.71 -8.66
CA LYS A 298 -7.25 -10.70 -9.64
C LYS A 298 -7.30 -9.47 -10.55
N ALA A 299 -8.48 -9.08 -11.03
CA ALA A 299 -8.65 -7.90 -11.86
C ALA A 299 -8.30 -6.60 -11.10
N VAL A 300 -8.74 -6.47 -9.85
CA VAL A 300 -8.45 -5.30 -9.00
C VAL A 300 -6.95 -5.21 -8.67
N VAL A 301 -6.31 -6.31 -8.25
CA VAL A 301 -4.86 -6.34 -7.98
C VAL A 301 -4.05 -6.03 -9.24
N SER A 302 -4.47 -6.53 -10.41
CA SER A 302 -3.84 -6.22 -11.69
C SER A 302 -3.94 -4.74 -12.05
N GLY A 303 -5.12 -4.14 -11.86
CA GLY A 303 -5.35 -2.71 -12.07
C GLY A 303 -4.50 -1.84 -11.15
N LEU A 304 -4.43 -2.19 -9.85
CA LEU A 304 -3.62 -1.47 -8.87
C LEU A 304 -2.12 -1.49 -9.20
N ILE A 305 -1.57 -2.64 -9.63
CA ILE A 305 -0.16 -2.74 -10.05
C ILE A 305 0.10 -1.89 -11.30
N LYS A 306 -0.84 -1.88 -12.26
CA LYS A 306 -0.77 -1.05 -13.46
C LYS A 306 -0.78 0.45 -13.10
N ASP A 307 -1.61 0.87 -12.14
CA ASP A 307 -1.70 2.26 -11.68
C ASP A 307 -0.45 2.70 -10.87
N LEU A 308 0.09 1.83 -10.01
CA LEU A 308 1.26 2.14 -9.17
C LEU A 308 2.58 2.19 -9.95
N PHE A 309 2.78 1.26 -10.90
CA PHE A 309 4.07 1.02 -11.58
C PHE A 309 4.04 1.22 -13.09
N GLY A 310 2.86 1.28 -13.73
CA GLY A 310 2.73 1.37 -15.19
C GLY A 310 3.04 0.05 -15.93
N ILE A 311 2.95 -1.10 -15.26
CA ILE A 311 3.38 -2.41 -15.77
C ILE A 311 2.23 -3.42 -15.74
N ASP A 312 1.96 -4.07 -16.88
CA ASP A 312 1.06 -5.22 -16.99
C ASP A 312 1.78 -6.52 -16.56
N TYR A 313 1.99 -6.66 -15.25
CA TYR A 313 2.89 -7.66 -14.66
C TYR A 313 2.41 -9.10 -14.88
N PHE A 314 1.13 -9.41 -14.60
CA PHE A 314 0.63 -10.79 -14.67
C PHE A 314 0.42 -11.31 -16.11
N GLU A 315 0.18 -10.43 -17.07
CA GLU A 315 0.08 -10.82 -18.49
C GLU A 315 1.45 -11.28 -19.02
N SER A 316 2.52 -10.61 -18.57
CA SER A 316 3.91 -11.00 -18.86
C SER A 316 4.27 -12.39 -18.30
N CYS A 317 3.78 -12.74 -17.10
CA CYS A 317 3.98 -14.06 -16.50
C CYS A 317 3.18 -15.20 -17.17
N SER A 318 2.21 -14.88 -18.06
CA SER A 318 1.33 -15.86 -18.69
C SER A 318 1.91 -16.48 -19.98
N SER A 319 3.11 -16.07 -20.38
CA SER A 319 3.82 -16.68 -21.52
C SER A 319 4.43 -18.03 -21.13
N PRO A 320 4.00 -19.16 -21.70
CA PRO A 320 4.69 -20.43 -21.45
C PRO A 320 6.11 -20.36 -22.01
N SER A 321 7.08 -20.76 -21.18
CA SER A 321 8.48 -20.87 -21.58
C SER A 321 8.61 -21.82 -22.78
N SER A 322 8.91 -21.27 -23.95
CA SER A 322 9.16 -22.07 -25.14
C SER A 322 10.46 -22.85 -24.97
N VAL A 323 10.30 -24.14 -24.66
CA VAL A 323 11.38 -25.10 -24.55
C VAL A 323 12.23 -25.08 -25.83
N SER A 324 13.54 -24.99 -25.63
CA SER A 324 14.54 -24.98 -26.70
C SER A 324 14.60 -26.32 -27.44
N SER A 325 14.01 -26.37 -28.63
CA SER A 325 14.24 -27.46 -29.59
C SER A 325 15.31 -27.05 -30.62
N ASN A 326 16.57 -27.35 -30.31
CA ASN A 326 17.63 -27.34 -31.30
C ASN A 326 17.30 -28.33 -32.43
N SER A 327 17.17 -27.84 -33.66
CA SER A 327 17.37 -28.69 -34.85
C SER A 327 18.29 -27.99 -35.83
N SER A 328 19.48 -28.55 -35.99
CA SER A 328 20.52 -28.07 -36.90
C SER A 328 20.25 -28.58 -38.32
N SER A 329 20.21 -27.68 -39.29
CA SER A 329 20.53 -28.03 -40.68
C SER A 329 21.30 -26.89 -41.34
N SER A 330 22.37 -27.25 -42.04
CA SER A 330 23.38 -26.31 -42.54
C SER A 330 23.64 -26.51 -44.03
N SER A 331 23.49 -25.47 -44.86
CA SER A 331 24.16 -25.41 -46.16
C SER A 331 24.22 -24.01 -46.83
N THR A 332 25.37 -23.35 -46.64
CA THR A 332 26.20 -22.71 -47.69
C THR A 332 25.77 -21.47 -48.50
N LYS A 333 26.76 -20.55 -48.65
CA LYS A 333 26.99 -19.52 -49.71
C LYS A 333 26.06 -18.28 -49.73
N SER A 334 26.53 -17.07 -50.08
CA SER A 334 27.89 -16.51 -50.27
C SER A 334 27.84 -14.98 -50.15
N MET A 335 28.98 -14.31 -49.89
CA MET A 335 29.06 -12.84 -49.75
C MET A 335 28.94 -12.08 -51.08
N HIS A 336 28.32 -10.88 -51.05
CA HIS A 336 28.87 -9.69 -51.72
C HIS A 336 28.32 -8.36 -51.16
N LEU A 337 29.20 -7.37 -50.98
CA LEU A 337 28.87 -5.95 -50.73
C LEU A 337 28.59 -5.23 -52.08
N PRO A 338 27.85 -4.09 -52.16
CA PRO A 338 28.53 -2.80 -51.95
C PRO A 338 27.70 -1.57 -51.46
N SER A 339 28.41 -0.66 -50.78
CA SER A 339 28.42 0.82 -50.92
C SER A 339 27.17 1.73 -50.77
N LYS A 340 27.22 2.47 -49.65
CA LYS A 340 26.74 3.86 -49.35
C LYS A 340 26.29 4.77 -50.53
N LYS A 341 25.20 5.52 -50.29
CA LYS A 341 25.08 6.96 -50.65
C LYS A 341 24.32 7.73 -49.55
N LEU A 342 24.89 8.86 -49.10
CA LEU A 342 24.20 9.80 -48.20
C LEU A 342 23.39 10.83 -49.02
N THR A 343 22.21 11.22 -48.53
CA THR A 343 21.53 12.45 -48.94
C THR A 343 21.04 13.23 -47.71
N LYS A 344 21.58 14.44 -47.53
CA LYS A 344 21.15 15.37 -46.47
C LYS A 344 19.76 15.93 -46.78
N ARG A 345 18.86 15.98 -45.80
CA ARG A 345 17.71 16.91 -45.80
C ARG A 345 17.91 17.96 -44.70
N ARG A 346 17.94 19.23 -45.11
CA ARG A 346 17.84 20.40 -44.21
C ARG A 346 16.36 20.63 -43.89
N THR A 347 16.03 20.85 -42.62
CA THR A 347 14.76 21.45 -42.19
C THR A 347 15.04 22.85 -41.65
N SER A 348 14.34 23.85 -42.21
CA SER A 348 14.58 25.26 -41.93
C SER A 348 13.67 25.75 -40.79
N ILE A 349 14.27 26.25 -39.72
CA ILE A 349 13.53 26.89 -38.62
C ILE A 349 13.18 28.33 -39.05
N LYS A 350 11.89 28.71 -38.97
CA LYS A 350 11.42 30.10 -39.14
C LYS A 350 11.19 30.72 -37.78
N ILE A 351 12.09 31.61 -37.36
CA ILE A 351 11.87 32.52 -36.23
C ILE A 351 11.03 33.70 -36.73
N ARG A 352 10.04 34.12 -35.93
CA ARG A 352 9.17 35.26 -36.22
C ARG A 352 9.34 36.32 -35.13
N GLU A 353 10.24 37.27 -35.34
CA GLU A 353 10.27 38.50 -34.56
C GLU A 353 9.14 39.42 -34.98
N ASN A 354 8.41 39.99 -34.02
CA ASN A 354 7.56 41.16 -34.22
C ASN A 354 8.15 42.31 -33.40
N GLY A 355 8.68 43.32 -34.08
CA GLY A 355 9.36 44.45 -33.44
C GLY A 355 8.43 45.43 -32.72
N ARG A 356 8.94 46.05 -31.66
CA ARG A 356 8.34 47.25 -31.05
C ARG A 356 8.41 48.41 -32.04
N ARG A 357 7.34 49.20 -32.15
CA ARG A 357 7.40 50.56 -32.72
C ARG A 357 7.07 51.55 -31.61
N ILE A 358 8.03 52.42 -31.30
CA ILE A 358 7.85 53.58 -30.45
C ILE A 358 7.52 54.76 -31.36
N SER A 359 6.57 55.60 -30.97
CA SER A 359 6.36 56.92 -31.56
C SER A 359 5.91 57.89 -30.48
N LEU A 360 6.78 58.88 -30.25
CA LEU A 360 6.59 60.20 -29.62
C LEU A 360 5.35 60.42 -28.75
#